data_AF-A0A502KYR3-F1
#
_entry.id   AF-A0A502KYR3-F1
#
_cell.length_a   1.000
_cell.length_b   1.000
_cell.length_c   1.000
_cell.angle_alpha   90.00
_cell.angle_beta   90.00
_cell.angle_gamma   90.00
#
_symmetry.space_group_name_H-M   'P 1'
#
loop_
_entity.id
_entity.type
_entity.pdbx_description
1 polymer ?
#
loop_
_entity_poly.entity_id
_entity_poly.type
_entity_poly.pdbx_seq_one_letter_code
_entity_poly.pdbx_strand_id
1 'polypeptide(L)'
;MKSIIALIISILVLSNLAYAEKRKTRDISHLISKKEFLSYKDVADFIDKSPKVTVMKPPSKNDIDDQGRPFTTSLTGSDCDRDGKMDDNATCNAVFYKLWLKYAR
;
A
#
# COMPACT_ATOMS: atom_id res chain seq x y z
N MET A 1 -25.97 -32.31 -18.88
CA MET A 1 -24.58 -31.83 -19.09
C MET A 1 -24.50 -30.35 -19.44
N LYS A 2 -25.17 -29.87 -20.50
CA LYS A 2 -25.13 -28.45 -20.92
C LYS A 2 -25.52 -27.46 -19.79
N SER A 3 -26.56 -27.77 -19.03
CA SER A 3 -27.01 -26.93 -17.89
C SER A 3 -26.02 -26.91 -16.72
N ILE A 4 -25.25 -27.98 -16.52
CA ILE A 4 -24.23 -28.06 -15.45
C ILE A 4 -23.01 -27.22 -15.84
N ILE A 5 -22.60 -27.29 -17.11
CA ILE A 5 -21.48 -26.48 -17.64
C ILE A 5 -21.82 -24.99 -17.56
N ALA A 6 -23.04 -24.60 -17.91
CA ALA A 6 -23.50 -23.21 -17.78
C ALA A 6 -23.47 -22.71 -16.33
N LEU A 7 -23.83 -23.57 -15.37
CA LEU A 7 -23.77 -23.25 -13.94
C LEU A 7 -22.33 -23.03 -13.46
N ILE A 8 -21.40 -23.89 -13.89
CA ILE A 8 -19.97 -23.79 -13.52
C ILE A 8 -19.33 -22.52 -14.10
N ILE A 9 -19.64 -22.17 -15.35
CA ILE A 9 -19.16 -20.93 -15.98
C ILE A 9 -19.70 -19.71 -15.24
N SER A 10 -20.98 -19.71 -14.86
CA SER A 10 -21.59 -18.62 -14.09
C SER A 10 -20.89 -18.41 -12.74
N ILE A 11 -20.58 -19.49 -12.02
CA ILE A 11 -19.88 -19.46 -10.73
C ILE A 11 -18.43 -18.93 -10.90
N LEU A 12 -17.73 -19.32 -11.97
CA LEU A 12 -16.39 -18.83 -12.29
C LEU A 12 -16.35 -17.35 -12.67
N VAL A 13 -17.40 -16.81 -13.31
CA VAL A 13 -17.48 -15.38 -13.64
C VAL A 13 -17.77 -14.55 -12.39
N LEU A 14 -18.61 -15.04 -11.47
CA LEU A 14 -18.95 -14.35 -10.22
C LEU A 14 -17.78 -14.26 -9.23
N SER A 15 -16.89 -15.26 -9.18
CA SER A 15 -15.73 -15.26 -8.27
C SER A 15 -14.66 -14.22 -8.63
N ASN A 16 -14.56 -13.81 -9.90
CA ASN A 16 -13.63 -12.76 -10.33
C ASN A 16 -14.08 -11.34 -9.95
N LEU A 17 -15.39 -11.11 -9.79
CA LEU A 17 -15.91 -9.80 -9.38
C LEU A 17 -15.65 -9.49 -7.89
N ALA A 18 -15.48 -10.52 -7.07
CA ALA A 18 -15.30 -10.38 -5.62
C ALA A 18 -13.88 -9.96 -5.18
N TYR A 19 -12.89 -10.00 -6.08
CA TYR A 19 -11.47 -9.75 -5.72
C TYR A 19 -10.98 -8.31 -5.94
N ALA A 20 -11.85 -7.38 -6.31
CA ALA A 20 -11.49 -5.98 -6.52
C ALA A 20 -12.04 -5.06 -5.41
N GLU A 21 -11.85 -5.40 -4.13
CA GLU A 21 -11.93 -4.38 -3.09
C GLU A 21 -10.73 -3.46 -3.22
N LYS A 22 -10.90 -2.39 -4.00
CA LYS A 22 -9.94 -1.30 -4.08
C LYS A 22 -9.87 -0.68 -2.68
N ARG A 23 -8.78 -0.93 -1.94
CA ARG A 23 -8.53 -0.24 -0.66
C ARG A 23 -8.76 1.25 -0.88
N LYS A 24 -9.72 1.82 -0.15
CA LYS A 24 -10.09 3.22 -0.30
C LYS A 24 -8.88 4.08 0.09
N THR A 25 -8.17 4.61 -0.90
CA THR A 25 -7.04 5.50 -0.67
C THR A 25 -7.50 6.68 0.17
N ARG A 26 -6.85 6.90 1.32
CA ARG A 26 -7.21 7.97 2.25
C ARG A 26 -7.02 9.34 1.60
N ASP A 27 -7.86 10.30 1.97
CA ASP A 27 -7.67 11.69 1.52
C ASP A 27 -6.84 12.45 2.56
N ILE A 28 -5.65 12.86 2.17
CA ILE A 28 -4.67 13.55 3.03
C ILE A 28 -4.44 14.99 2.58
N SER A 29 -5.26 15.48 1.67
CA SER A 29 -5.19 16.85 1.14
C SER A 29 -5.48 17.94 2.17
N HIS A 30 -5.93 17.56 3.37
CA HIS A 30 -6.05 18.45 4.53
C HIS A 30 -4.73 18.57 5.30
N LEU A 31 -3.76 17.68 5.07
CA LEU A 31 -2.44 17.66 5.70
C LEU A 31 -1.33 18.19 4.79
N ILE A 32 -1.49 18.02 3.46
CA ILE A 32 -0.49 18.45 2.47
C ILE A 32 -1.08 19.57 1.64
N SER A 33 -0.46 20.75 1.68
CA SER A 33 -0.89 21.88 0.86
C SER A 33 -0.56 21.67 -0.63
N LYS A 34 -1.27 22.37 -1.53
CA LYS A 34 -0.94 22.37 -2.96
C LYS A 34 0.52 22.78 -3.23
N LYS A 35 1.01 23.81 -2.51
CA LYS A 35 2.40 24.29 -2.64
C LYS A 35 3.41 23.23 -2.23
N GLU A 36 3.16 22.54 -1.12
CA GLU A 36 4.00 21.44 -0.66
C GLU A 36 3.98 20.29 -1.67
N PHE A 37 2.80 19.87 -2.14
CA PHE A 37 2.69 18.80 -3.11
C PHE A 37 3.47 19.09 -4.41
N LEU A 38 3.33 20.30 -4.95
CA LEU A 38 4.03 20.72 -6.16
C LEU A 38 5.54 20.90 -5.96
N SER A 39 6.04 20.85 -4.72
CA SER A 39 7.48 20.86 -4.44
C SER A 39 8.12 19.47 -4.57
N TYR A 40 7.32 18.41 -4.59
CA TYR A 40 7.81 17.06 -4.87
C TYR A 40 8.12 16.90 -6.36
N LYS A 41 9.30 16.35 -6.67
CA LYS A 41 9.71 16.14 -8.08
C LYS A 41 8.90 15.05 -8.76
N ASP A 42 8.68 13.96 -8.04
CA ASP A 42 8.00 12.76 -8.50
C ASP A 42 7.50 11.96 -7.28
N VAL A 43 6.96 10.77 -7.54
CA VAL A 43 6.46 9.88 -6.49
C VAL A 43 7.58 9.35 -5.58
N ALA A 44 8.80 9.19 -6.09
CA ALA A 44 9.92 8.71 -5.28
C ALA A 44 10.34 9.78 -4.27
N ASP A 45 10.43 11.05 -4.69
CA ASP A 45 10.70 12.20 -3.81
C ASP A 45 9.59 12.39 -2.76
N PHE A 46 8.32 12.17 -3.14
CA PHE A 46 7.20 12.15 -2.18
C PHE A 46 7.35 11.03 -1.14
N ILE A 47 7.67 9.80 -1.56
CA ILE A 47 7.89 8.66 -0.66
C ILE A 47 9.07 8.92 0.27
N ASP A 48 10.16 9.49 -0.24
CA ASP A 48 11.37 9.77 0.53
C ASP A 48 11.12 10.80 1.63
N LYS A 49 10.41 11.89 1.30
CA LYS A 49 10.06 12.98 2.24
C LYS A 49 8.85 12.68 3.13
N SER A 50 8.14 11.57 2.89
CA SER A 50 7.04 11.17 3.77
C SER A 50 7.56 10.79 5.17
N PRO A 51 6.76 10.98 6.23
CA PRO A 51 7.10 10.55 7.58
C PRO A 51 7.55 9.09 7.59
N LYS A 52 8.56 8.80 8.41
CA LYS A 52 9.07 7.44 8.57
C LYS A 52 8.50 6.84 9.83
N VAL A 53 8.06 5.59 9.73
CA VAL A 53 7.59 4.79 10.85
C VAL A 53 8.44 3.55 10.97
N THR A 54 8.63 3.10 12.20
CA THR A 54 9.44 1.94 12.52
C THR A 54 8.56 0.86 13.14
N VAL A 55 8.64 -0.36 12.62
CA VAL A 55 7.93 -1.52 13.13
C VAL A 55 8.92 -2.59 13.54
N MET A 56 8.63 -3.27 14.66
CA MET A 56 9.40 -4.41 15.12
C MET A 56 8.85 -5.66 14.46
N LYS A 57 9.63 -6.27 13.57
CA LYS A 57 9.28 -7.53 12.92
C LYS A 57 9.85 -8.69 13.75
N PRO A 58 9.00 -9.59 14.26
CA PRO A 58 9.46 -10.78 14.95
C PRO A 58 10.28 -11.68 14.00
N PRO A 59 11.21 -12.49 14.53
CA PRO A 59 12.01 -13.40 13.72
C PRO A 59 11.11 -14.37 12.96
N SER A 60 11.41 -14.57 11.69
CA SER A 60 10.87 -15.68 10.91
C SER A 60 11.60 -16.98 11.26
N LYS A 61 11.04 -18.11 10.82
CA LYS A 61 11.71 -19.41 10.97
C LYS A 61 13.08 -19.43 10.29
N ASN A 62 13.18 -18.86 9.09
CA ASN A 62 14.45 -18.78 8.35
C ASN A 62 15.48 -17.94 9.11
N ASP A 63 15.06 -16.83 9.74
CA ASP A 63 15.96 -15.99 10.53
C ASP A 63 16.57 -16.76 11.73
N ILE A 64 15.78 -17.66 12.34
CA ILE A 64 16.22 -18.53 13.44
C ILE A 64 17.16 -19.63 12.92
N ASP A 65 16.82 -20.24 11.80
CA ASP A 65 17.60 -21.33 11.18
C ASP A 65 18.98 -20.81 10.73
N ASP A 66 19.06 -19.59 10.19
CA ASP A 66 20.30 -18.98 9.70
C ASP A 66 21.20 -18.46 10.83
N GLN A 67 20.63 -17.85 11.88
CA GLN A 67 21.41 -17.24 12.96
C GLN A 67 21.53 -18.08 14.24
N GLY A 68 20.80 -19.20 14.33
CA GLY A 68 20.79 -20.09 15.49
C GLY A 68 20.16 -19.49 16.75
N ARG A 69 19.58 -18.28 16.67
CA ARG A 69 18.89 -17.61 17.78
C ARG A 69 17.81 -16.65 17.27
N PRO A 70 16.70 -16.47 18.00
CA PRO A 70 15.70 -15.47 17.65
C PRO A 70 16.25 -14.05 17.84
N PHE A 71 16.06 -13.20 16.84
CA PHE A 71 16.31 -11.76 16.95
C PHE A 71 15.17 -10.97 16.31
N THR A 72 14.87 -9.80 16.87
CA THR A 72 13.84 -8.92 16.33
C THR A 72 14.48 -7.96 15.33
N THR A 73 13.88 -7.83 14.15
CA THR A 73 14.35 -6.91 13.12
C THR A 73 13.53 -5.62 13.19
N SER A 74 14.21 -4.49 13.30
CA SER A 74 13.58 -3.18 13.15
C SER A 74 13.46 -2.84 11.67
N LEU A 75 12.25 -2.58 11.19
CA LEU A 75 12.00 -2.12 9.83
C LEU A 75 11.54 -0.67 9.87
N THR A 76 12.20 0.19 9.10
CA THR A 76 11.78 1.59 8.90
C THR A 76 11.33 1.80 7.46
N GLY A 77 10.22 2.52 7.30
CA GLY A 77 9.57 2.70 6.01
C GLY A 77 8.65 3.91 6.04
N SER A 78 8.10 4.27 4.88
CA SER A 78 7.29 5.48 4.72
C SER A 78 5.85 5.25 5.16
N ASP A 79 5.29 6.26 5.82
CA ASP A 79 3.87 6.44 6.09
C ASP A 79 3.35 7.53 5.15
N CYS A 80 3.05 7.11 3.92
CA CYS A 80 2.66 7.99 2.83
C CYS A 80 1.26 8.56 3.04
N ASP A 81 0.38 7.77 3.64
CA ASP A 81 -0.99 8.19 3.91
C ASP A 81 -1.14 8.94 5.24
N ARG A 82 -0.14 8.92 6.14
CA ARG A 82 -0.08 9.59 7.45
C ARG A 82 -0.89 8.91 8.56
N ASP A 83 -1.03 7.57 8.57
CA ASP A 83 -1.87 6.82 9.53
C ASP A 83 -1.06 6.20 10.67
N GLY A 84 0.26 6.43 10.66
CA GLY A 84 1.20 5.85 11.61
C GLY A 84 1.62 4.42 11.26
N LYS A 85 1.25 3.88 10.09
CA LYS A 85 1.64 2.54 9.63
C LYS A 85 2.57 2.62 8.44
N MET A 86 3.37 1.57 8.31
CA MET A 86 4.29 1.44 7.19
C MET A 86 3.49 1.06 5.94
N ASP A 87 3.56 1.90 4.94
CA ASP A 87 2.89 1.71 3.66
C ASP A 87 3.74 0.89 2.69
N ASP A 88 3.07 0.12 1.84
CA ASP A 88 3.69 -0.47 0.67
C ASP A 88 3.76 0.53 -0.50
N ASN A 89 4.55 0.16 -1.52
CA ASN A 89 4.75 0.99 -2.70
C ASN A 89 3.41 1.29 -3.42
N ALA A 90 2.49 0.32 -3.48
CA ALA A 90 1.19 0.50 -4.12
C ALA A 90 0.33 1.56 -3.40
N THR A 91 0.34 1.56 -2.06
CA THR A 91 -0.38 2.51 -1.22
C THR A 91 0.18 3.91 -1.40
N CYS A 92 1.50 4.07 -1.35
CA CYS A 92 2.17 5.34 -1.60
C CYS A 92 1.85 5.94 -2.98
N ASN A 93 1.91 5.13 -4.04
CA ASN A 93 1.55 5.57 -5.40
C ASN A 93 0.09 6.03 -5.48
N ALA A 94 -0.82 5.29 -4.84
CA ALA A 94 -2.23 5.64 -4.86
C ALA A 94 -2.49 6.99 -4.16
N VAL A 95 -1.83 7.25 -3.03
CA VAL A 95 -1.91 8.53 -2.32
C VAL A 95 -1.36 9.67 -3.18
N PHE A 96 -0.16 9.49 -3.75
CA PHE A 96 0.47 10.48 -4.63
C PHE A 96 -0.43 10.82 -5.81
N TYR A 97 -0.96 9.81 -6.49
CA TYR A 97 -1.85 10.00 -7.64
C TYR A 97 -3.14 10.73 -7.27
N LYS A 98 -3.70 10.47 -6.09
CA LYS A 98 -4.90 11.16 -5.62
C LYS A 98 -4.64 12.64 -5.36
N LEU A 99 -3.48 12.99 -4.78
CA LEU A 99 -3.06 14.39 -4.61
C LEU A 99 -2.77 15.06 -5.96
N TRP A 100 -2.15 14.33 -6.89
CA TRP A 100 -1.89 14.81 -8.24
C TRP A 100 -3.18 15.19 -8.97
N LEU A 101 -4.19 14.31 -8.93
CA LEU A 101 -5.53 14.59 -9.49
C LEU A 101 -6.20 15.83 -8.88
N LYS A 102 -5.89 16.16 -7.62
CA LYS A 102 -6.48 17.31 -6.92
C LYS A 102 -5.73 18.61 -7.20
N TYR A 103 -4.41 18.57 -7.32
CA TYR A 103 -3.57 19.77 -7.29
C TYR A 103 -2.89 20.12 -8.61
N ALA A 104 -2.60 19.13 -9.46
CA ALA A 104 -1.79 19.28 -10.66
C ALA A 104 -2.54 18.93 -11.96
N ARG A 105 -3.84 18.63 -11.86
CA ARG A 105 -4.74 18.43 -12.98
C ARG A 105 -5.75 19.58 -13.08
#